data_AF-A0A2V8PG62-F1
#
_entry.id   AF-A0A2V8PG62-F1
#
_cell.length_a   1.000
_cell.length_b   1.000
_cell.length_c   1.000
_cell.angle_alpha   90.00
_cell.angle_beta   90.00
_cell.angle_gamma   90.00
#
_symmetry.space_group_name_H-M   'P 1'
#
loop_
_entity.id
_entity.type
_entity.pdbx_description
1 polymer ?
#
loop_
_entity_poly.entity_id
_entity_poly.type
_entity_poly.pdbx_seq_one_letter_code
_entity_poly.pdbx_strand_id
1 'polypeptide(L)'
;MSEVRLNIIDCEGAIHGTVHGSVSDAVVASLSAEPQTVIEVEAAVARFIRPTDQGPFVSFKPGVNDEPWDAGVVLVDLAARVLASESLYSQPEKEGEVAYHDGTTATEVAVLYRVPDDWVFLNSLTEYEAVRARRRAELATNPPLDARPLLYGNALLEFIVGKCLRAQSRASSEQEFTEEEIASLISDIHAKWLITPREELNGQSPRDVLLARREHIDFDLHTRQLQWTFVGEGPPCLSRDSFAYRFAGFGTQECVVYYDLVRHLLWECWERVRKSAKVKKSEGTAAPEITQLKSCLEDLKTEWLEKPQKDYSGRIPVLIIENERRRLPSTMSSKDVVIDEDCDICRMMGDDISMGLGVSFWSLDGCNMDDDFAFSFFRTHEEWEADKRQWEEFNREFDRKWKEEHPDLVEENFESLDSEGDDFIQ
;
A
#
# COMPACT_ATOMS: atom_id res chain seq x y z
N MET A 1 -7.00 35.31 21.12
CA MET A 1 -5.80 34.47 21.03
C MET A 1 -6.30 33.04 20.89
N SER A 2 -5.54 32.20 20.21
CA SER A 2 -5.94 30.85 19.80
C SER A 2 -4.81 29.88 20.07
N GLU A 3 -4.07 30.12 21.15
CA GLU A 3 -2.93 29.29 21.52
C GLU A 3 -3.37 28.12 22.38
N VAL A 4 -2.66 27.01 22.28
CA VAL A 4 -2.86 25.83 23.11
C VAL A 4 -1.54 25.38 23.71
N ARG A 5 -1.62 24.70 24.85
CA ARG A 5 -0.51 23.92 25.39
C ARG A 5 -0.44 22.60 24.63
N LEU A 6 0.61 22.36 23.85
CA LEU A 6 0.83 21.09 23.15
C LEU A 6 1.83 20.22 23.91
N ASN A 7 1.47 18.97 24.16
CA ASN A 7 2.33 17.93 24.72
C ASN A 7 2.49 16.79 23.72
N ILE A 8 3.73 16.33 23.51
CA ILE A 8 4.03 15.15 22.70
C ILE A 8 4.86 14.20 23.55
N ILE A 9 4.39 12.96 23.65
CA ILE A 9 4.97 11.90 24.48
C ILE A 9 5.29 10.71 23.59
N ASP A 10 6.50 10.20 23.69
CA ASP A 10 6.94 8.98 23.03
C ASP A 10 7.57 7.99 24.04
N CYS A 11 8.29 6.98 23.54
CA CYS A 11 8.95 6.00 24.40
C CYS A 11 10.24 6.53 25.06
N GLU A 12 10.84 7.61 24.54
CA GLU A 12 12.09 8.19 25.04
C GLU A 12 11.83 9.31 26.05
N GLY A 13 10.71 10.01 25.93
CA GLY A 13 10.33 11.04 26.87
C GLY A 13 9.09 11.82 26.46
N ALA A 14 9.04 13.08 26.89
CA ALA A 14 7.97 14.00 26.59
C ALA A 14 8.54 15.40 26.36
N ILE A 15 7.87 16.16 25.49
CA ILE A 15 8.13 17.58 25.29
C ILE A 15 6.81 18.36 25.32
N HIS A 16 6.88 19.63 25.70
CA HIS A 16 5.73 20.53 25.65
C HIS A 16 6.11 21.95 25.22
N GLY A 17 5.15 22.65 24.65
CA GLY A 17 5.29 24.03 24.19
C GLY A 17 3.94 24.75 24.14
N THR A 18 3.99 26.05 23.89
CA THR A 18 2.80 26.84 23.56
C THR A 18 2.84 27.10 22.06
N VAL A 19 1.76 26.76 21.36
CA VAL A 19 1.65 26.93 19.91
C VAL A 19 0.28 27.47 19.54
N HIS A 20 0.18 28.08 18.36
CA HIS A 20 -1.13 28.38 17.78
C HIS A 20 -1.89 27.07 17.49
N GLY A 21 -3.22 27.07 17.66
CA GLY A 21 -4.05 25.87 17.50
C GLY A 21 -3.90 25.18 16.14
N SER A 22 -3.71 25.93 15.05
CA SER A 22 -3.44 25.35 13.73
C SER A 22 -2.17 24.50 13.64
N VAL A 23 -1.16 24.79 14.48
CA VAL A 23 0.05 23.95 14.58
C VAL A 23 -0.29 22.65 15.30
N SER A 24 -1.15 22.72 16.32
CA SER A 24 -1.68 21.52 16.97
C SER A 24 -2.45 20.65 15.99
N ASP A 25 -3.32 21.24 15.15
CA ASP A 25 -4.06 20.50 14.11
C ASP A 25 -3.12 19.84 13.09
N ALA A 26 -2.05 20.54 12.67
CA ALA A 26 -1.02 19.96 11.81
C ALA A 26 -0.26 18.79 12.49
N VAL A 27 -0.02 18.87 13.80
CA VAL A 27 0.56 17.75 14.57
C VAL A 27 -0.39 16.56 14.61
N VAL A 28 -1.70 16.77 14.79
CA VAL A 28 -2.69 15.69 14.70
C VAL A 28 -2.71 15.08 13.30
N ALA A 29 -2.75 15.92 12.26
CA ALA A 29 -2.75 15.46 10.89
C ALA A 29 -1.48 14.68 10.53
N SER A 30 -0.33 15.03 11.13
CA SER A 30 0.94 14.31 10.96
C SER A 30 0.90 12.87 11.47
N LEU A 31 -0.04 12.51 12.35
CA LEU A 31 -0.23 11.14 12.83
C LEU A 31 -0.66 10.16 11.73
N SER A 32 -1.16 10.67 10.58
CA SER A 32 -1.39 9.91 9.35
C SER A 32 -0.11 9.26 8.79
N ALA A 33 1.06 9.84 9.09
CA ALA A 33 2.38 9.29 8.76
C ALA A 33 2.82 8.15 9.70
N GLU A 34 1.97 7.76 10.65
CA GLU A 34 2.22 6.70 11.63
C GLU A 34 3.49 6.88 12.51
N PRO A 35 3.85 8.10 12.96
CA PRO A 35 5.05 8.32 13.76
C PRO A 35 4.99 7.57 15.10
N GLN A 36 6.17 7.25 15.64
CA GLN A 36 6.42 6.63 16.94
C GLN A 36 7.33 7.46 17.84
N THR A 37 8.08 8.42 17.28
CA THR A 37 8.94 9.33 18.04
C THR A 37 8.60 10.80 17.78
N VAL A 38 8.99 11.68 18.70
CA VAL A 38 8.88 13.13 18.53
C VAL A 38 9.58 13.61 17.25
N ILE A 39 10.74 13.03 16.91
CA ILE A 39 11.51 13.37 15.71
C ILE A 39 10.71 13.02 14.44
N GLU A 40 10.02 11.89 14.45
CA GLU A 40 9.16 11.50 13.32
C GLU A 40 7.92 12.37 13.21
N VAL A 41 7.33 12.81 14.33
CA VAL A 41 6.25 13.81 14.31
C VAL A 41 6.76 15.12 13.69
N GLU A 42 7.92 15.60 14.10
CA GLU A 42 8.53 16.81 13.55
C GLU A 42 8.75 16.72 12.04
N ALA A 43 9.28 15.59 11.57
CA ALA A 43 9.45 15.32 10.14
C ALA A 43 8.10 15.22 9.40
N ALA A 44 7.10 14.59 10.01
CA ALA A 44 5.77 14.41 9.40
C ALA A 44 4.95 15.71 9.36
N VAL A 45 5.17 16.66 10.28
CA VAL A 45 4.55 17.99 10.24
C VAL A 45 4.94 18.75 8.97
N ALA A 46 6.12 18.48 8.40
CA ALA A 46 6.56 19.08 7.13
C ALA A 46 5.54 18.87 5.99
N ARG A 47 4.74 17.80 6.08
CA ARG A 47 3.68 17.47 5.12
C ARG A 47 2.52 18.47 5.13
N PHE A 48 2.39 19.29 6.17
CA PHE A 48 1.29 20.25 6.37
C PHE A 48 1.81 21.68 6.55
N ILE A 49 3.02 21.84 7.09
CA ILE A 49 3.67 23.12 7.31
C ILE A 49 5.07 23.06 6.71
N ARG A 50 5.34 23.88 5.70
CA ARG A 50 6.69 23.96 5.11
C ARG A 50 7.71 24.27 6.22
N PRO A 51 8.79 23.46 6.35
CA PRO A 51 9.81 23.71 7.35
C PRO A 51 10.45 25.09 7.23
N THR A 52 10.79 25.69 8.37
CA THR A 52 11.64 26.90 8.44
C THR A 52 13.02 26.53 8.98
N ASP A 53 13.97 27.47 9.00
CA ASP A 53 15.32 27.25 9.56
C ASP A 53 15.29 26.82 11.04
N GLN A 54 14.20 27.13 11.74
CA GLN A 54 13.95 26.69 13.11
C GLN A 54 12.83 25.63 13.07
N GLY A 55 13.14 24.40 13.47
CA GLY A 55 12.16 23.30 13.53
C GLY A 55 10.97 23.67 14.44
N PRO A 56 9.77 23.10 14.20
CA PRO A 56 8.53 23.49 14.90
C PRO A 56 8.61 23.33 16.41
N PHE A 57 9.50 22.48 16.92
CA PHE A 57 9.62 22.17 18.34
C PHE A 57 10.88 22.73 19.01
N VAL A 58 11.65 23.60 18.33
CA VAL A 58 12.92 24.12 18.86
C VAL A 58 12.79 24.82 20.22
N SER A 59 11.63 25.42 20.49
CA SER A 59 11.34 26.16 21.73
C SER A 59 10.69 25.30 22.83
N PHE A 60 10.43 24.02 22.54
CA PHE A 60 9.73 23.13 23.45
C PHE A 60 10.67 22.72 24.60
N LYS A 61 10.06 22.45 25.76
CA LYS A 61 10.76 22.06 26.97
C LYS A 61 10.53 20.57 27.25
N PRO A 62 11.52 19.87 27.83
CA PRO A 62 11.32 18.50 28.31
C PRO A 62 10.21 18.40 29.36
N GLY A 63 9.52 17.27 29.37
CA GLY A 63 8.44 16.93 30.31
C GLY A 63 7.04 17.25 29.77
N VAL A 64 6.04 16.86 30.55
CA VAL A 64 4.63 17.16 30.29
C VAL A 64 4.24 18.40 31.09
N ASN A 65 3.42 19.27 30.49
CA ASN A 65 2.73 20.36 31.15
C ASN A 65 1.25 20.29 30.79
N ASP A 66 0.45 19.87 31.74
CA ASP A 66 -1.00 19.67 31.64
C ASP A 66 -1.81 20.92 32.04
N GLU A 67 -1.15 22.03 32.42
CA GLU A 67 -1.85 23.29 32.68
C GLU A 67 -2.36 23.87 31.34
N PRO A 68 -3.70 24.06 31.21
CA PRO A 68 -4.28 24.66 30.01
C PRO A 68 -3.71 26.05 29.73
N TRP A 69 -3.52 26.37 28.46
CA TRP A 69 -3.05 27.69 28.03
C TRP A 69 -4.04 28.30 27.05
N ASP A 70 -4.54 29.50 27.34
CA ASP A 70 -5.47 30.26 26.49
C ASP A 70 -6.67 29.45 26.00
N ALA A 71 -6.57 28.83 24.82
CA ALA A 71 -7.63 28.01 24.25
C ALA A 71 -7.65 26.57 24.78
N GLY A 72 -6.61 26.09 25.47
CA GLY A 72 -6.65 24.79 26.15
C GLY A 72 -5.34 24.00 26.15
N VAL A 73 -5.47 22.67 26.17
CA VAL A 73 -4.36 21.71 26.15
C VAL A 73 -4.65 20.56 25.18
N VAL A 74 -3.62 20.18 24.42
CA VAL A 74 -3.63 19.03 23.52
C VAL A 74 -2.46 18.13 23.91
N LEU A 75 -2.72 16.83 24.03
CA LEU A 75 -1.74 15.83 24.40
C LEU A 75 -1.75 14.70 23.37
N VAL A 76 -0.59 14.41 22.81
CA VAL A 76 -0.35 13.33 21.86
C VAL A 76 0.59 12.33 22.51
N ASP A 77 0.12 11.10 22.72
CA ASP A 77 0.89 10.00 23.29
C ASP A 77 1.12 8.93 22.22
N LEU A 78 2.28 8.96 21.57
CA LEU A 78 2.67 8.07 20.48
C LEU A 78 2.73 6.62 20.95
N ALA A 79 3.23 6.38 22.16
CA ALA A 79 3.39 5.05 22.74
C ALA A 79 2.06 4.41 23.15
N ALA A 80 1.07 5.22 23.54
CA ALA A 80 -0.28 4.74 23.84
C ALA A 80 -1.21 4.75 22.61
N ARG A 81 -0.81 5.40 21.51
CA ARG A 81 -1.68 5.76 20.37
C ARG A 81 -2.94 6.47 20.85
N VAL A 82 -2.76 7.50 21.69
CA VAL A 82 -3.87 8.29 22.28
C VAL A 82 -3.64 9.76 21.99
N LEU A 83 -4.70 10.43 21.56
CA LEU A 83 -4.81 11.88 21.54
C LEU A 83 -5.85 12.31 22.57
N ALA A 84 -5.52 13.29 23.40
CA ALA A 84 -6.47 13.93 24.30
C ALA A 84 -6.47 15.43 24.09
N SER A 85 -7.65 16.03 23.97
CA SER A 85 -7.82 17.46 23.76
C SER A 85 -8.84 18.04 24.71
N GLU A 86 -8.43 19.02 25.52
CA GLU A 86 -9.30 19.92 26.27
C GLU A 86 -9.10 21.33 25.68
N SER A 87 -9.64 21.55 24.48
CA SER A 87 -9.45 22.77 23.70
C SER A 87 -10.78 23.39 23.27
N LEU A 88 -10.86 24.72 23.37
CA LEU A 88 -11.93 25.56 22.85
C LEU A 88 -11.65 26.06 21.43
N TYR A 89 -10.45 25.82 20.89
CA TYR A 89 -10.08 26.22 19.53
C TYR A 89 -10.53 25.21 18.49
N SER A 90 -10.10 23.95 18.65
CA SER A 90 -10.40 22.84 17.75
C SER A 90 -10.62 21.57 18.55
N GLN A 91 -11.51 20.70 18.06
CA GLN A 91 -11.65 19.33 18.52
C GLN A 91 -11.06 18.44 17.43
N PRO A 92 -9.84 17.90 17.62
CA PRO A 92 -9.23 17.08 16.60
C PRO A 92 -10.04 15.81 16.35
N GLU A 93 -10.14 15.42 15.08
CA GLU A 93 -10.87 14.23 14.64
C GLU A 93 -9.90 13.21 14.01
N LYS A 94 -10.39 11.98 13.78
CA LYS A 94 -9.60 10.92 13.15
C LYS A 94 -9.32 11.20 11.67
N GLU A 95 -10.18 11.95 11.01
CA GLU A 95 -10.00 12.37 9.63
C GLU A 95 -10.46 13.81 9.48
N GLY A 96 -9.92 14.51 8.50
CA GLY A 96 -10.26 15.91 8.27
C GLY A 96 -9.28 16.57 7.31
N GLU A 97 -9.21 17.89 7.40
CA GLU A 97 -8.34 18.70 6.55
C GLU A 97 -7.62 19.77 7.37
N VAL A 98 -6.41 20.12 6.96
CA VAL A 98 -5.64 21.22 7.51
C VAL A 98 -5.18 22.10 6.36
N ALA A 99 -5.30 23.42 6.50
CA ALA A 99 -4.76 24.37 5.54
C ALA A 99 -3.23 24.24 5.46
N TYR A 100 -2.69 24.00 4.27
CA TYR A 100 -1.25 23.93 4.04
C TYR A 100 -0.63 25.29 4.36
N HIS A 101 0.45 25.28 5.14
CA HIS A 101 1.19 26.49 5.48
C HIS A 101 2.49 26.54 4.68
N ASP A 102 2.73 27.60 3.92
CA ASP A 102 3.88 27.71 3.00
C ASP A 102 5.21 28.10 3.71
N GLY A 103 5.16 28.18 5.04
CA GLY A 103 6.26 28.62 5.92
C GLY A 103 6.12 30.07 6.38
N THR A 104 5.27 30.86 5.71
CA THR A 104 4.97 32.25 6.06
C THR A 104 3.52 32.43 6.49
N THR A 105 2.58 31.82 5.76
CA THR A 105 1.14 31.91 6.04
C THR A 105 0.41 30.61 5.68
N ALA A 106 -0.76 30.43 6.26
CA ALA A 106 -1.73 29.45 5.76
C ALA A 106 -2.15 29.83 4.33
N THR A 107 -2.26 28.82 3.46
CA THR A 107 -2.72 28.92 2.08
C THR A 107 -4.17 28.42 1.95
N GLU A 108 -4.77 28.60 0.78
CA GLU A 108 -6.11 28.08 0.47
C GLU A 108 -6.11 26.57 0.15
N VAL A 109 -4.96 25.90 0.16
CA VAL A 109 -4.86 24.48 -0.14
C VAL A 109 -5.17 23.67 1.11
N ALA A 110 -6.27 22.93 1.10
CA ALA A 110 -6.62 21.99 2.15
C ALA A 110 -5.88 20.65 1.93
N VAL A 111 -5.12 20.20 2.94
CA VAL A 111 -4.46 18.90 2.94
C VAL A 111 -5.26 17.95 3.80
N LEU A 112 -5.86 16.96 3.15
CA LEU A 112 -6.62 15.91 3.81
C LEU A 112 -5.69 15.00 4.62
N TYR A 113 -6.21 14.49 5.73
CA TYR A 113 -5.55 13.48 6.54
C TYR A 113 -6.54 12.45 7.08
N ARG A 114 -6.03 11.25 7.34
CA ARG A 114 -6.70 10.20 8.09
C ARG A 114 -5.69 9.56 9.02
N VAL A 115 -6.01 9.53 10.31
CA VAL A 115 -5.20 8.92 11.35
C VAL A 115 -5.58 7.44 11.45
N PRO A 116 -4.62 6.52 11.60
CA PRO A 116 -4.91 5.09 11.70
C PRO A 116 -5.93 4.74 12.80
N ASP A 117 -6.77 3.74 12.52
CA ASP A 117 -7.91 3.39 13.40
C ASP A 117 -7.54 2.99 14.83
N ASP A 118 -6.31 2.52 15.04
CA ASP A 118 -5.81 2.14 16.36
C ASP A 118 -5.57 3.34 17.27
N TRP A 119 -5.63 4.58 16.77
CA TRP A 119 -5.62 5.77 17.61
C TRP A 119 -6.95 5.97 18.34
N VAL A 120 -6.85 6.36 19.61
CA VAL A 120 -7.99 6.73 20.45
C VAL A 120 -7.98 8.24 20.66
N PHE A 121 -9.09 8.90 20.36
CA PHE A 121 -9.29 10.34 20.54
C PHE A 121 -10.19 10.54 21.77
N LEU A 122 -9.71 11.35 22.71
CA LEU A 122 -10.35 11.60 24.01
C LEU A 122 -10.59 13.10 24.18
N ASN A 123 -11.65 13.44 24.89
CA ASN A 123 -12.06 14.83 25.11
C ASN A 123 -11.62 15.38 26.46
N SER A 124 -10.84 14.61 27.23
CA SER A 124 -10.28 15.06 28.51
C SER A 124 -8.96 14.39 28.86
N LEU A 125 -8.13 15.11 29.64
CA LEU A 125 -6.91 14.58 30.23
C LEU A 125 -7.22 13.53 31.32
N THR A 126 -8.37 13.65 31.99
CA THR A 126 -8.83 12.66 32.97
C THR A 126 -9.05 11.29 32.33
N GLU A 127 -9.71 11.24 31.17
CA GLU A 127 -9.88 10.00 30.39
C GLU A 127 -8.53 9.44 29.94
N TYR A 128 -7.61 10.31 29.50
CA TYR A 128 -6.26 9.92 29.10
C TYR A 128 -5.51 9.22 30.24
N GLU A 129 -5.51 9.80 31.44
CA GLU A 129 -4.87 9.19 32.62
C GLU A 129 -5.43 7.80 32.94
N ALA A 130 -6.75 7.63 32.78
CA ALA A 130 -7.42 6.37 33.03
C ALA A 130 -7.06 5.26 32.03
N VAL A 131 -6.73 5.59 30.78
CA VAL A 131 -6.52 4.59 29.71
C VAL A 131 -5.08 4.37 29.30
N ARG A 132 -4.18 5.36 29.46
CA ARG A 132 -2.82 5.33 28.88
C ARG A 132 -2.01 4.09 29.27
N ALA A 133 -2.07 3.66 30.53
CA ALA A 133 -1.30 2.53 31.03
C ALA A 133 -1.77 1.20 30.42
N ARG A 134 -3.09 1.01 30.34
CA ARG A 134 -3.70 -0.17 29.71
C ARG A 134 -3.35 -0.24 28.23
N ARG A 135 -3.48 0.89 27.52
CA ARG A 135 -3.17 1.00 26.09
C ARG A 135 -1.71 0.68 25.77
N ARG A 136 -0.77 1.23 26.53
CA ARG A 136 0.65 0.89 26.38
C ARG A 136 0.92 -0.59 26.63
N ALA A 137 0.25 -1.20 27.62
CA ALA A 137 0.38 -2.63 27.88
C ALA A 137 -0.19 -3.49 26.73
N GLU A 138 -1.36 -3.13 26.19
CA GLU A 138 -1.98 -3.80 25.02
C GLU A 138 -1.06 -3.73 23.80
N LEU A 139 -0.51 -2.55 23.48
CA LEU A 139 0.42 -2.38 22.35
C LEU A 139 1.74 -3.13 22.57
N ALA A 140 2.25 -3.17 23.81
CA ALA A 140 3.44 -3.94 24.13
C ALA A 140 3.24 -5.46 23.96
N THR A 141 2.01 -5.97 24.08
CA THR A 141 1.71 -7.40 23.82
C THR A 141 1.65 -7.76 22.34
N ASN A 142 1.45 -6.77 21.47
CA ASN A 142 1.38 -6.94 20.01
C ASN A 142 2.42 -6.04 19.33
N PRO A 143 3.71 -6.40 19.42
CA PRO A 143 4.76 -5.60 18.84
C PRO A 143 4.58 -5.51 17.31
N PRO A 144 4.97 -4.38 16.70
CA PRO A 144 4.96 -4.22 15.25
C PRO A 144 5.75 -5.33 14.55
N LEU A 145 5.18 -5.88 13.47
CA LEU A 145 5.76 -6.98 12.71
C LEU A 145 6.29 -6.47 11.37
N ASP A 146 7.56 -6.73 11.10
CA ASP A 146 8.15 -6.51 9.78
C ASP A 146 7.85 -7.73 8.89
N ALA A 147 6.76 -7.64 8.11
CA ALA A 147 6.27 -8.76 7.29
C ALA A 147 7.06 -8.96 5.98
N ARG A 148 7.72 -7.91 5.47
CA ARG A 148 8.42 -7.92 4.18
C ARG A 148 9.52 -9.00 4.10
N PRO A 149 10.36 -9.23 5.13
CA PRO A 149 11.32 -10.35 5.15
C PRO A 149 10.69 -11.73 4.97
N LEU A 150 9.44 -11.93 5.40
CA LEU A 150 8.73 -13.20 5.18
C LEU A 150 8.18 -13.27 3.75
N LEU A 151 7.49 -12.20 3.33
CA LEU A 151 6.81 -12.14 2.03
C LEU A 151 7.80 -12.20 0.86
N TYR A 152 8.92 -11.49 0.94
CA TYR A 152 9.93 -11.40 -0.12
C TYR A 152 11.16 -12.28 0.13
N GLY A 153 11.19 -13.05 1.22
CA GLY A 153 12.39 -13.75 1.65
C GLY A 153 12.34 -15.26 1.52
N ASN A 154 13.18 -15.91 2.32
CA ASN A 154 13.44 -17.34 2.24
C ASN A 154 12.18 -18.21 2.44
N ALA A 155 11.24 -17.77 3.28
CA ALA A 155 10.00 -18.52 3.54
C ALA A 155 9.12 -18.67 2.29
N LEU A 156 9.00 -17.61 1.49
CA LEU A 156 8.31 -17.66 0.20
C LEU A 156 9.02 -18.63 -0.75
N LEU A 157 10.34 -18.49 -0.91
CA LEU A 157 11.10 -19.31 -1.86
C LEU A 157 11.06 -20.81 -1.50
N GLU A 158 11.18 -21.14 -0.21
CA GLU A 158 11.02 -22.52 0.28
C GLU A 158 9.64 -23.09 -0.03
N PHE A 159 8.59 -22.27 0.15
CA PHE A 159 7.23 -22.68 -0.14
C PHE A 159 7.04 -22.96 -1.64
N ILE A 160 7.48 -22.04 -2.51
CA ILE A 160 7.40 -22.18 -3.97
C ILE A 160 8.08 -23.48 -4.42
N VAL A 161 9.35 -23.67 -4.07
CA VAL A 161 10.12 -24.87 -4.44
C VAL A 161 9.45 -26.14 -3.92
N GLY A 162 9.04 -26.13 -2.65
CA GLY A 162 8.39 -27.27 -2.01
C GLY A 162 7.06 -27.66 -2.67
N LYS A 163 6.26 -26.69 -3.13
CA LYS A 163 4.98 -26.95 -3.81
C LYS A 163 5.18 -27.41 -5.25
N CYS A 164 6.08 -26.79 -6.02
CA CYS A 164 6.40 -27.20 -7.39
C CYS A 164 6.94 -28.63 -7.44
N LEU A 165 7.89 -28.99 -6.56
CA LEU A 165 8.43 -30.36 -6.49
C LEU A 165 7.35 -31.39 -6.14
N ARG A 166 6.46 -31.08 -5.18
CA ARG A 166 5.34 -31.97 -4.83
C ARG A 166 4.35 -32.13 -5.98
N ALA A 167 4.01 -31.04 -6.67
CA ALA A 167 3.15 -31.10 -7.84
C ALA A 167 3.76 -31.99 -8.93
N GLN A 168 5.05 -31.80 -9.24
CA GLN A 168 5.76 -32.61 -10.22
C GLN A 168 5.84 -34.09 -9.82
N SER A 169 6.02 -34.41 -8.54
CA SER A 169 6.07 -35.80 -8.07
C SER A 169 4.75 -36.56 -8.23
N ARG A 170 3.64 -35.84 -8.31
CA ARG A 170 2.29 -36.40 -8.52
C ARG A 170 1.92 -36.50 -9.99
N ALA A 171 2.53 -35.67 -10.83
CA ALA A 171 2.40 -35.77 -12.27
C ALA A 171 3.05 -37.07 -12.77
N SER A 172 2.39 -37.79 -13.67
CA SER A 172 3.04 -38.89 -14.37
C SER A 172 4.16 -38.33 -15.23
N SER A 173 5.31 -39.01 -15.30
CA SER A 173 6.50 -38.52 -16.04
C SER A 173 6.29 -38.30 -17.54
N GLU A 174 5.16 -38.75 -18.08
CA GLU A 174 4.77 -38.64 -19.49
C GLU A 174 3.61 -37.66 -19.72
N GLN A 175 3.07 -37.04 -18.67
CA GLN A 175 1.97 -36.09 -18.79
C GLN A 175 2.52 -34.75 -19.33
N GLU A 176 2.12 -34.40 -20.55
CA GLU A 176 2.23 -33.03 -21.04
C GLU A 176 1.08 -32.22 -20.46
N PHE A 177 1.42 -31.11 -19.80
CA PHE A 177 0.45 -30.15 -19.32
C PHE A 177 0.18 -29.12 -20.41
N THR A 178 -1.08 -28.74 -20.59
CA THR A 178 -1.43 -27.56 -21.39
C THR A 178 -1.01 -26.28 -20.65
N GLU A 179 -0.99 -25.15 -21.35
CA GLU A 179 -0.65 -23.87 -20.74
C GLU A 179 -1.68 -23.46 -19.67
N GLU A 180 -2.96 -23.72 -19.91
CA GLU A 180 -4.05 -23.46 -18.96
C GLU A 180 -3.93 -24.33 -17.70
N GLU A 181 -3.53 -25.60 -17.84
CA GLU A 181 -3.32 -26.48 -16.69
C GLU A 181 -2.14 -26.00 -15.83
N ILE A 182 -1.08 -25.47 -16.45
CA ILE A 182 0.06 -24.89 -15.73
C ILE A 182 -0.36 -23.58 -15.05
N ALA A 183 -1.08 -22.71 -15.76
CA ALA A 183 -1.58 -21.45 -15.20
C ALA A 183 -2.49 -21.71 -13.99
N SER A 184 -3.42 -22.67 -14.11
CA SER A 184 -4.29 -23.12 -13.02
C SER A 184 -3.48 -23.66 -11.84
N LEU A 185 -2.50 -24.54 -12.08
CA LEU A 185 -1.61 -25.06 -11.02
C LEU A 185 -0.85 -23.95 -10.29
N ILE A 186 -0.31 -22.98 -11.03
CA ILE A 186 0.44 -21.85 -10.47
C ILE A 186 -0.48 -20.97 -9.63
N SER A 187 -1.67 -20.67 -10.13
CA SER A 187 -2.72 -19.97 -9.39
C SER A 187 -3.05 -20.67 -8.08
N ASP A 188 -3.28 -21.98 -8.14
CA ASP A 188 -3.57 -22.83 -7.01
C ASP A 188 -2.49 -22.82 -5.92
N ILE A 189 -1.22 -22.75 -6.33
CA ILE A 189 -0.09 -22.69 -5.39
C ILE A 189 0.00 -21.30 -4.76
N HIS A 190 -0.19 -20.25 -5.56
CA HIS A 190 -0.16 -18.86 -5.09
C HIS A 190 -1.32 -18.58 -4.14
N ALA A 191 -2.55 -18.98 -4.48
CA ALA A 191 -3.72 -18.82 -3.62
C ALA A 191 -3.48 -19.50 -2.26
N LYS A 192 -2.95 -20.74 -2.27
CA LYS A 192 -2.56 -21.45 -1.04
C LYS A 192 -1.49 -20.71 -0.24
N TRP A 193 -0.54 -20.01 -0.86
CA TRP A 193 0.40 -19.17 -0.12
C TRP A 193 -0.33 -18.03 0.60
N LEU A 194 -1.21 -17.33 -0.12
CA LEU A 194 -1.88 -16.12 0.36
C LEU A 194 -2.88 -16.39 1.48
N ILE A 195 -3.67 -17.48 1.41
CA ILE A 195 -4.76 -17.75 2.35
C ILE A 195 -4.36 -18.65 3.53
N THR A 196 -3.13 -19.17 3.56
CA THR A 196 -2.69 -20.06 4.66
C THR A 196 -2.10 -19.25 5.82
N PRO A 197 -2.68 -19.32 7.03
CA PRO A 197 -2.11 -18.73 8.23
C PRO A 197 -0.67 -19.15 8.53
N ARG A 198 0.13 -18.22 9.04
CA ARG A 198 1.55 -18.44 9.39
C ARG A 198 1.86 -18.01 10.81
N GLU A 199 2.60 -18.82 11.54
CA GLU A 199 3.01 -18.51 12.92
C GLU A 199 3.90 -17.26 12.95
N GLU A 200 4.75 -17.10 11.95
CA GLU A 200 5.64 -15.94 11.76
C GLU A 200 4.86 -14.64 11.49
N LEU A 201 3.59 -14.74 11.10
CA LEU A 201 2.66 -13.61 10.94
C LEU A 201 1.66 -13.52 12.09
N ASN A 202 2.01 -14.02 13.28
CA ASN A 202 1.12 -14.08 14.45
C ASN A 202 -0.20 -14.80 14.17
N GLY A 203 -0.15 -15.86 13.33
CA GLY A 203 -1.32 -16.64 12.94
C GLY A 203 -2.18 -16.00 11.85
N GLN A 204 -1.75 -14.89 11.24
CA GLN A 204 -2.40 -14.29 10.08
C GLN A 204 -1.92 -14.93 8.78
N SER A 205 -2.73 -14.87 7.73
CA SER A 205 -2.29 -15.24 6.38
C SER A 205 -1.54 -14.09 5.71
N PRO A 206 -0.67 -14.36 4.71
CA PRO A 206 -0.04 -13.29 3.92
C PRO A 206 -1.05 -12.29 3.35
N ARG A 207 -2.23 -12.75 2.92
CA ARG A 207 -3.31 -11.90 2.44
C ARG A 207 -3.81 -10.94 3.51
N ASP A 208 -4.08 -11.43 4.71
CA ASP A 208 -4.56 -10.59 5.82
C ASP A 208 -3.58 -9.45 6.10
N VAL A 209 -2.28 -9.75 6.09
CA VAL A 209 -1.22 -8.77 6.34
C VAL A 209 -1.08 -7.75 5.20
N LEU A 210 -1.17 -8.20 3.94
CA LEU A 210 -1.15 -7.30 2.78
C LEU A 210 -2.35 -6.34 2.81
N LEU A 211 -3.53 -6.81 3.19
CA LEU A 211 -4.76 -6.01 3.14
C LEU A 211 -5.04 -5.18 4.39
N ALA A 212 -4.42 -5.51 5.54
CA ALA A 212 -4.75 -4.94 6.86
C ALA A 212 -4.77 -3.41 6.91
N ARG A 213 -3.90 -2.72 6.14
CA ARG A 213 -3.77 -1.26 6.12
C ARG A 213 -3.82 -0.66 4.70
N ARG A 214 -4.28 -1.42 3.71
CA ARG A 214 -4.26 -1.03 2.30
C ARG A 214 -4.98 0.29 2.05
N GLU A 215 -6.21 0.40 2.53
CA GLU A 215 -7.01 1.63 2.38
C GLU A 215 -6.37 2.86 3.05
N HIS A 216 -5.65 2.68 4.17
CA HIS A 216 -4.92 3.78 4.82
C HIS A 216 -3.77 4.26 3.95
N ILE A 217 -3.00 3.34 3.37
CA ILE A 217 -1.87 3.66 2.49
C ILE A 217 -2.36 4.33 1.21
N ASP A 218 -3.39 3.76 0.58
CA ASP A 218 -3.95 4.28 -0.67
C ASP A 218 -4.57 5.67 -0.47
N PHE A 219 -5.30 5.87 0.64
CA PHE A 219 -5.82 7.18 0.99
C PHE A 219 -4.66 8.18 1.19
N ASP A 220 -3.63 7.83 1.96
CA ASP A 220 -2.51 8.73 2.22
C ASP A 220 -1.79 9.14 0.92
N LEU A 221 -1.54 8.18 0.02
CA LEU A 221 -0.96 8.45 -1.31
C LEU A 221 -1.87 9.34 -2.16
N HIS A 222 -3.17 9.09 -2.16
CA HIS A 222 -4.13 9.93 -2.87
C HIS A 222 -4.10 11.38 -2.34
N THR A 223 -4.09 11.57 -1.02
CA THR A 223 -3.97 12.92 -0.45
C THR A 223 -2.64 13.59 -0.82
N ARG A 224 -1.55 12.81 -0.95
CA ARG A 224 -0.26 13.32 -1.41
C ARG A 224 -0.28 13.73 -2.89
N GLN A 225 -1.01 13.00 -3.73
CA GLN A 225 -1.25 13.40 -5.13
C GLN A 225 -2.01 14.72 -5.20
N LEU A 226 -3.11 14.85 -4.46
CA LEU A 226 -3.88 16.09 -4.39
C LEU A 226 -3.01 17.26 -3.91
N GLN A 227 -2.24 17.05 -2.84
CA GLN A 227 -1.30 18.06 -2.34
C GLN A 227 -0.32 18.51 -3.43
N TRP A 228 0.28 17.57 -4.16
CA TRP A 228 1.21 17.90 -5.25
C TRP A 228 0.52 18.70 -6.34
N THR A 229 -0.67 18.28 -6.78
CA THR A 229 -1.45 18.99 -7.80
C THR A 229 -1.74 20.44 -7.42
N PHE A 230 -2.13 20.70 -6.16
CA PHE A 230 -2.54 22.05 -5.74
C PHE A 230 -1.38 22.95 -5.31
N VAL A 231 -0.30 22.38 -4.74
CA VAL A 231 0.88 23.15 -4.33
C VAL A 231 1.88 23.34 -5.48
N GLY A 232 1.88 22.43 -6.46
CA GLY A 232 2.80 22.44 -7.60
C GLY A 232 4.18 21.87 -7.29
N GLU A 233 4.38 21.28 -6.11
CA GLU A 233 5.64 20.67 -5.68
C GLU A 233 5.42 19.28 -5.06
N GLY A 234 6.43 18.41 -5.17
CA GLY A 234 6.37 17.07 -4.59
C GLY A 234 6.24 17.11 -3.07
N PRO A 235 5.33 16.31 -2.47
CA PRO A 235 5.12 16.32 -1.04
C PRO A 235 6.34 15.73 -0.30
N PRO A 236 6.62 16.17 0.93
CA PRO A 236 7.67 15.56 1.75
C PRO A 236 7.46 14.06 1.93
N CYS A 237 8.50 13.30 1.60
CA CYS A 237 8.49 11.83 1.75
C CYS A 237 8.78 11.41 3.19
N LEU A 238 8.32 10.22 3.55
CA LEU A 238 8.80 9.56 4.76
C LEU A 238 10.28 9.20 4.65
N SER A 239 10.98 9.27 5.78
CA SER A 239 12.37 8.81 5.92
C SER A 239 12.43 7.28 5.88
N ARG A 240 13.52 6.73 5.32
CA ARG A 240 13.81 5.29 5.39
C ARG A 240 14.06 4.80 6.82
N ASP A 241 14.48 5.71 7.69
CA ASP A 241 14.70 5.40 9.10
C ASP A 241 13.40 5.48 9.92
N SER A 242 12.29 5.91 9.30
CA SER A 242 11.01 6.00 10.00
C SER A 242 10.44 4.63 10.32
N PHE A 243 9.71 4.56 11.44
CA PHE A 243 8.94 3.42 11.86
C PHE A 243 7.98 2.96 10.76
N ALA A 244 7.24 3.88 10.15
CA ALA A 244 6.27 3.59 9.10
C ALA A 244 6.94 2.97 7.87
N TYR A 245 8.10 3.47 7.43
CA TYR A 245 8.80 2.87 6.29
C TYR A 245 9.09 1.38 6.50
N ARG A 246 9.41 0.98 7.73
CA ARG A 246 9.70 -0.42 8.06
C ARG A 246 8.44 -1.25 8.34
N PHE A 247 7.53 -0.76 9.16
CA PHE A 247 6.47 -1.54 9.77
C PHE A 247 5.05 -1.20 9.28
N ALA A 248 4.86 -0.15 8.50
CA ALA A 248 3.55 0.14 7.92
C ALA A 248 3.14 -0.99 6.96
N GLY A 249 1.83 -1.05 6.71
CA GLY A 249 1.26 -2.02 5.79
C GLY A 249 1.62 -1.75 4.33
N PHE A 250 0.84 -2.37 3.45
CA PHE A 250 1.06 -2.41 2.01
C PHE A 250 -0.07 -1.64 1.34
N GLY A 251 0.25 -0.78 0.38
CA GLY A 251 -0.76 -0.18 -0.49
C GLY A 251 -1.05 -1.08 -1.68
N THR A 252 -1.95 -0.64 -2.54
CA THR A 252 -2.36 -1.41 -3.71
C THR A 252 -1.19 -1.65 -4.67
N GLN A 253 -0.24 -0.71 -4.83
CA GLN A 253 0.88 -0.90 -5.77
C GLN A 253 1.85 -1.98 -5.27
N GLU A 254 2.24 -1.99 -3.99
CA GLU A 254 3.11 -3.06 -3.45
C GLU A 254 2.40 -4.42 -3.50
N CYS A 255 1.08 -4.46 -3.28
CA CYS A 255 0.29 -5.69 -3.40
C CYS A 255 0.30 -6.27 -4.83
N VAL A 256 0.12 -5.42 -5.86
CA VAL A 256 0.14 -5.87 -7.27
C VAL A 256 1.55 -6.30 -7.68
N VAL A 257 2.58 -5.52 -7.33
CA VAL A 257 3.98 -5.91 -7.60
C VAL A 257 4.34 -7.22 -6.90
N TYR A 258 3.86 -7.42 -5.67
CA TYR A 258 4.04 -8.68 -4.95
C TYR A 258 3.39 -9.85 -5.69
N TYR A 259 2.15 -9.67 -6.15
CA TYR A 259 1.44 -10.68 -6.91
C TYR A 259 2.20 -11.10 -8.16
N ASP A 260 2.61 -10.13 -8.98
CA ASP A 260 3.32 -10.39 -10.25
C ASP A 260 4.68 -11.06 -10.01
N LEU A 261 5.41 -10.63 -8.97
CA LEU A 261 6.67 -11.26 -8.59
C LEU A 261 6.47 -12.74 -8.24
N VAL A 262 5.47 -13.07 -7.40
CA VAL A 262 5.22 -14.45 -7.01
C VAL A 262 4.80 -15.30 -8.20
N ARG A 263 4.00 -14.74 -9.13
CA ARG A 263 3.64 -15.39 -10.40
C ARG A 263 4.89 -15.69 -11.24
N HIS A 264 5.75 -14.71 -11.43
CA HIS A 264 7.01 -14.87 -12.17
C HIS A 264 7.87 -15.99 -11.55
N LEU A 265 8.07 -15.99 -10.24
CA LEU A 265 8.87 -17.00 -9.55
C LEU A 265 8.27 -18.40 -9.62
N LEU A 266 6.95 -18.54 -9.55
CA LEU A 266 6.25 -19.82 -9.69
C LEU A 266 6.41 -20.40 -11.10
N TRP A 267 6.22 -19.59 -12.13
CA TRP A 267 6.43 -19.97 -13.53
C TRP A 267 7.87 -20.47 -13.76
N GLU A 268 8.84 -19.66 -13.34
CA GLU A 268 10.26 -19.98 -13.49
C GLU A 268 10.65 -21.23 -12.69
N CYS A 269 10.11 -21.41 -11.48
CA CYS A 269 10.36 -22.61 -10.68
C CYS A 269 9.77 -23.86 -11.33
N TRP A 270 8.52 -23.79 -11.79
CA TRP A 270 7.85 -24.91 -12.44
C TRP A 270 8.58 -25.39 -13.69
N GLU A 271 8.99 -24.46 -14.56
CA GLU A 271 9.73 -24.79 -15.77
C GLU A 271 11.06 -25.51 -15.48
N ARG A 272 11.79 -25.07 -14.43
CA ARG A 272 13.04 -25.72 -14.02
C ARG A 272 12.81 -27.10 -13.45
N VAL A 273 11.78 -27.26 -12.61
CA VAL A 273 11.41 -28.56 -12.03
C VAL A 273 10.99 -29.55 -13.12
N ARG A 274 10.16 -29.10 -14.07
CA ARG A 274 9.70 -29.90 -15.22
C ARG A 274 10.86 -30.34 -16.12
N LYS A 275 11.78 -29.43 -16.45
CA LYS A 275 12.99 -29.74 -17.23
C LYS A 275 13.91 -30.72 -16.51
N SER A 276 14.10 -30.55 -15.20
CA SER A 276 14.95 -31.43 -14.38
C SER A 276 14.36 -32.85 -14.26
N ALA A 277 13.03 -32.97 -14.14
CA ALA A 277 12.34 -34.27 -14.12
C ALA A 277 12.52 -35.06 -15.44
N LYS A 278 12.58 -34.37 -16.59
CA LYS A 278 12.90 -35.00 -17.89
C LYS A 278 14.34 -35.53 -17.96
N VAL A 279 15.28 -34.91 -17.22
CA VAL A 279 16.71 -35.25 -17.23
C VAL A 279 17.07 -36.33 -16.19
N LYS A 280 16.43 -36.34 -15.01
CA LYS A 280 16.75 -37.24 -13.87
C LYS A 280 16.28 -38.70 -14.00
N LYS A 281 16.30 -39.28 -15.20
CA LYS A 281 16.18 -40.75 -15.39
C LYS A 281 17.37 -41.55 -14.81
N SER A 282 18.41 -40.89 -14.28
CA SER A 282 19.56 -41.51 -13.63
C SER A 282 20.04 -40.70 -12.42
N GLU A 283 20.05 -41.36 -11.26
CA GLU A 283 20.74 -40.99 -10.00
C GLU A 283 20.08 -39.95 -9.07
N GLY A 284 19.93 -40.38 -7.82
CA GLY A 284 19.18 -39.71 -6.77
C GLY A 284 20.06 -38.93 -5.80
N THR A 285 19.87 -37.62 -5.77
CA THR A 285 20.15 -36.75 -4.62
C THR A 285 19.20 -35.55 -4.65
N ALA A 286 18.20 -35.51 -3.76
CA ALA A 286 17.12 -34.50 -3.74
C ALA A 286 17.45 -33.24 -2.92
N ALA A 287 18.32 -33.34 -1.90
CA ALA A 287 18.68 -32.20 -1.05
C ALA A 287 19.52 -31.10 -1.76
N PRO A 288 20.51 -31.41 -2.61
CA PRO A 288 21.28 -30.38 -3.33
C PRO A 288 20.41 -29.60 -4.33
N GLU A 289 19.39 -30.24 -4.88
CA GLU A 289 18.47 -29.66 -5.86
C GLU A 289 17.58 -28.57 -5.24
N ILE A 290 17.08 -28.77 -4.02
CA ILE A 290 16.27 -27.76 -3.31
C ILE A 290 17.10 -26.50 -3.05
N THR A 291 18.32 -26.65 -2.54
CA THR A 291 19.22 -25.52 -2.26
C THR A 291 19.56 -24.76 -3.54
N GLN A 292 19.85 -25.48 -4.63
CA GLN A 292 20.16 -24.86 -5.93
C GLN A 292 18.96 -24.10 -6.49
N LEU A 293 17.77 -24.71 -6.50
CA LEU A 293 16.55 -24.06 -6.99
C LEU A 293 16.24 -22.79 -6.20
N LYS A 294 16.33 -22.84 -4.87
CA LYS A 294 16.14 -21.65 -4.03
C LYS A 294 17.11 -20.53 -4.35
N SER A 295 18.40 -20.85 -4.50
CA SER A 295 19.41 -19.84 -4.88
C SER A 295 19.08 -19.20 -6.22
N CYS A 296 18.68 -20.01 -7.22
CA CYS A 296 18.28 -19.48 -8.51
C CYS A 296 17.03 -18.59 -8.43
N LEU A 297 16.04 -18.93 -7.60
CA LEU A 297 14.86 -18.08 -7.41
C LEU A 297 15.20 -16.78 -6.70
N GLU A 298 16.15 -16.77 -5.76
CA GLU A 298 16.63 -15.54 -5.12
C GLU A 298 17.30 -14.59 -6.14
N ASP A 299 18.12 -15.15 -7.04
CA ASP A 299 18.77 -14.38 -8.11
C ASP A 299 17.71 -13.81 -9.08
N LEU A 300 16.73 -14.62 -9.51
CA LEU A 300 15.64 -14.17 -10.38
C LEU A 300 14.76 -13.11 -9.73
N LYS A 301 14.45 -13.27 -8.44
CA LYS A 301 13.68 -12.29 -7.67
C LYS A 301 14.39 -10.94 -7.67
N THR A 302 15.69 -10.93 -7.35
CA THR A 302 16.52 -9.72 -7.35
C THR A 302 16.56 -9.09 -8.74
N GLU A 303 16.83 -9.90 -9.77
CA GLU A 303 16.87 -9.43 -11.16
C GLU A 303 15.54 -8.80 -11.60
N TRP A 304 14.42 -9.45 -11.31
CA TRP A 304 13.09 -8.98 -11.68
C TRP A 304 12.74 -7.66 -10.97
N LEU A 305 13.05 -7.56 -9.67
CA LEU A 305 12.79 -6.37 -8.87
C LEU A 305 13.64 -5.16 -9.26
N GLU A 306 14.87 -5.38 -9.73
CA GLU A 306 15.85 -4.32 -10.02
C GLU A 306 15.88 -3.87 -11.47
N LYS A 307 15.14 -4.54 -12.37
CA LYS A 307 15.09 -4.19 -13.80
C LYS A 307 13.76 -3.55 -14.22
N PRO A 308 13.78 -2.66 -15.22
CA PRO A 308 12.57 -2.15 -15.87
C PRO A 308 11.66 -3.28 -16.35
N GLN A 309 10.37 -3.21 -15.99
CA GLN A 309 9.35 -4.15 -16.48
C GLN A 309 8.46 -3.48 -17.51
N LYS A 310 8.18 -4.19 -18.61
CA LYS A 310 7.33 -3.68 -19.70
C LYS A 310 5.92 -3.37 -19.18
N ASP A 311 5.39 -4.26 -18.36
CA ASP A 311 4.02 -4.17 -17.82
C ASP A 311 3.84 -2.99 -16.85
N TYR A 312 4.95 -2.40 -16.39
CA TYR A 312 4.96 -1.16 -15.59
C TYR A 312 5.44 0.05 -16.40
N SER A 313 5.26 0.01 -17.72
CA SER A 313 5.71 1.06 -18.66
C SER A 313 7.20 1.39 -18.51
N GLY A 314 8.03 0.38 -18.27
CA GLY A 314 9.48 0.52 -18.07
C GLY A 314 9.89 0.98 -16.66
N ARG A 315 8.99 1.02 -15.69
CA ARG A 315 9.33 1.30 -14.29
C ARG A 315 10.01 0.09 -13.63
N ILE A 316 10.83 0.38 -12.63
CA ILE A 316 11.55 -0.64 -11.86
C ILE A 316 10.70 -1.02 -10.63
N PRO A 317 10.34 -2.30 -10.44
CA PRO A 317 9.44 -2.73 -9.36
C PRO A 317 9.89 -2.31 -7.97
N VAL A 318 11.19 -2.41 -7.65
CA VAL A 318 11.70 -1.99 -6.33
C VAL A 318 11.50 -0.50 -6.08
N LEU A 319 11.48 0.34 -7.13
CA LEU A 319 11.21 1.77 -6.99
C LEU A 319 9.71 2.05 -6.78
N ILE A 320 8.82 1.24 -7.34
CA ILE A 320 7.37 1.32 -7.07
C ILE A 320 7.11 1.05 -5.59
N ILE A 321 7.66 -0.05 -5.07
CA ILE A 321 7.58 -0.42 -3.65
C ILE A 321 8.17 0.68 -2.77
N GLU A 322 9.37 1.17 -3.12
CA GLU A 322 10.05 2.22 -2.38
C GLU A 322 9.26 3.52 -2.31
N ASN A 323 8.67 3.95 -3.42
CA ASN A 323 7.85 5.15 -3.50
C ASN A 323 6.60 5.01 -2.62
N GLU A 324 5.92 3.86 -2.67
CA GLU A 324 4.74 3.60 -1.85
C GLU A 324 5.07 3.64 -0.35
N ARG A 325 6.16 2.99 0.06
CA ARG A 325 6.64 2.97 1.45
C ARG A 325 7.07 4.34 1.95
N ARG A 326 7.55 5.21 1.06
CA ARG A 326 7.91 6.60 1.35
C ARG A 326 6.74 7.57 1.24
N ARG A 327 5.54 7.09 0.87
CA ARG A 327 4.34 7.90 0.59
C ARG A 327 4.58 8.94 -0.50
N LEU A 328 5.40 8.60 -1.49
CA LEU A 328 5.69 9.43 -2.64
C LEU A 328 4.85 8.94 -3.82
N PRO A 329 3.93 9.76 -4.35
CA PRO A 329 3.22 9.40 -5.58
C PRO A 329 4.17 9.19 -6.77
N SER A 330 3.91 8.14 -7.54
CA SER A 330 4.64 7.88 -8.79
C SER A 330 4.10 8.80 -9.88
N THR A 331 4.94 9.69 -10.42
CA THR A 331 4.54 10.59 -11.50
C THR A 331 4.62 9.92 -12.88
N MET A 332 3.81 10.42 -13.80
CA MET A 332 3.88 10.10 -15.22
C MET A 332 4.78 11.09 -15.95
N SER A 333 5.54 10.61 -16.93
CA SER A 333 6.25 11.49 -17.84
C SER A 333 5.27 12.17 -18.81
N SER A 334 5.70 13.25 -19.47
CA SER A 334 4.91 13.88 -20.53
C SER A 334 4.57 12.92 -21.67
N LYS A 335 5.40 11.90 -21.91
CA LYS A 335 5.12 10.86 -22.91
C LYS A 335 4.11 9.83 -22.42
N ASP A 336 4.15 9.51 -21.12
CA ASP A 336 3.29 8.49 -20.54
C ASP A 336 1.82 8.92 -20.55
N VAL A 337 1.54 10.23 -20.46
CA VAL A 337 0.17 10.76 -20.45
C VAL A 337 -0.44 10.93 -21.84
N VAL A 338 0.38 10.90 -22.90
CA VAL A 338 -0.13 10.96 -24.28
C VAL A 338 -0.48 9.54 -24.70
N ILE A 339 -1.70 9.12 -24.35
CA ILE A 339 -2.23 7.79 -24.69
C ILE A 339 -2.56 7.73 -26.19
N ASP A 340 -3.08 8.83 -26.74
CA ASP A 340 -3.43 8.97 -28.14
C ASP A 340 -2.78 10.24 -28.72
N GLU A 341 -1.89 10.07 -29.70
CA GLU A 341 -1.17 11.16 -30.37
C GLU A 341 -2.11 12.06 -31.20
N ASP A 342 -3.27 11.55 -31.60
CA ASP A 342 -4.28 12.28 -32.37
C ASP A 342 -5.30 13.00 -31.45
N CYS A 343 -5.25 12.76 -30.13
CA CYS A 343 -6.12 13.41 -29.16
C CYS A 343 -5.53 14.75 -28.68
N ASP A 344 -6.20 15.86 -29.01
CA ASP A 344 -5.81 17.22 -28.59
C ASP A 344 -5.66 17.36 -27.07
N ILE A 345 -6.52 16.70 -26.29
CA ILE A 345 -6.49 16.75 -24.82
C ILE A 345 -5.25 16.02 -24.29
N CYS A 346 -4.93 14.83 -24.82
CA CYS A 346 -3.75 14.07 -24.43
C CYS A 346 -2.48 14.86 -24.70
N ARG A 347 -2.37 15.48 -25.89
CA ARG A 347 -1.23 16.34 -26.25
C ARG A 347 -1.11 17.56 -25.34
N MET A 348 -2.22 18.25 -25.06
CA MET A 348 -2.22 19.39 -24.15
C MET A 348 -1.76 19.01 -22.75
N MET A 349 -2.20 17.86 -22.21
CA MET A 349 -1.73 17.35 -20.92
C MET A 349 -0.22 17.03 -20.94
N GLY A 350 0.26 16.40 -22.02
CA GLY A 350 1.69 16.14 -22.22
C GLY A 350 2.52 17.42 -22.26
N ASP A 351 2.04 18.43 -22.99
CA ASP A 351 2.67 19.75 -23.10
C ASP A 351 2.72 20.44 -21.73
N ASP A 352 1.61 20.49 -20.99
CA ASP A 352 1.53 21.10 -19.65
C ASP A 352 2.53 20.44 -18.68
N ILE A 353 2.62 19.10 -18.67
CA ILE A 353 3.61 18.38 -17.85
C ILE A 353 5.03 18.69 -18.31
N SER A 354 5.30 18.74 -19.62
CA SER A 354 6.63 19.06 -20.16
C SER A 354 7.08 20.48 -19.80
N MET A 355 6.13 21.41 -19.65
CA MET A 355 6.36 22.79 -19.24
C MET A 355 6.39 22.98 -17.71
N GLY A 356 6.14 21.92 -16.93
CA GLY A 356 6.06 21.99 -15.47
C GLY A 356 4.81 22.72 -14.95
N LEU A 357 3.77 22.83 -15.76
CA LEU A 357 2.49 23.47 -15.43
C LEU A 357 1.47 22.47 -14.85
N GLY A 358 1.72 21.17 -14.97
CA GLY A 358 0.85 20.12 -14.46
C GLY A 358 1.62 18.89 -13.99
N VAL A 359 0.91 17.98 -13.31
CA VAL A 359 1.40 16.68 -12.87
C VAL A 359 0.30 15.64 -13.09
N SER A 360 0.70 14.46 -13.53
CA SER A 360 -0.15 13.27 -13.59
C SER A 360 0.52 12.13 -12.84
N PHE A 361 -0.28 11.21 -12.34
CA PHE A 361 0.18 10.11 -11.49
C PHE A 361 -0.12 8.77 -12.11
N TRP A 362 0.83 7.86 -11.93
CA TRP A 362 0.75 6.48 -12.33
C TRP A 362 0.37 5.62 -11.12
N SER A 363 -0.53 4.66 -11.33
CA SER A 363 -0.97 3.73 -10.28
C SER A 363 -1.28 2.36 -10.86
N LEU A 364 -1.18 1.34 -10.01
CA LEU A 364 -1.69 -0.01 -10.26
C LEU A 364 -3.02 -0.18 -9.51
N ASP A 365 -3.94 -0.93 -10.09
CA ASP A 365 -5.29 -1.17 -9.56
C ASP A 365 -5.62 -2.66 -9.35
N GLY A 366 -4.75 -3.56 -9.84
CA GLY A 366 -4.92 -5.01 -9.75
C GLY A 366 -5.82 -5.62 -10.83
N CYS A 367 -6.14 -4.89 -11.90
CA CYS A 367 -6.99 -5.42 -13.00
C CYS A 367 -6.45 -6.68 -13.68
N ASN A 368 -5.13 -6.91 -13.64
CA ASN A 368 -4.47 -8.09 -14.23
C ASN A 368 -4.35 -9.28 -13.28
N MET A 369 -4.93 -9.21 -12.08
CA MET A 369 -4.88 -10.29 -11.10
C MET A 369 -5.96 -11.34 -11.39
N ASP A 370 -5.67 -12.60 -11.05
CA ASP A 370 -6.62 -13.70 -11.20
C ASP A 370 -7.92 -13.44 -10.44
N ASP A 371 -9.04 -13.87 -11.03
CA ASP A 371 -10.38 -13.65 -10.51
C ASP A 371 -10.78 -14.67 -9.42
N ASP A 372 -10.02 -14.70 -8.32
CA ASP A 372 -10.26 -15.54 -7.14
C ASP A 372 -10.17 -14.71 -5.85
N PHE A 373 -10.87 -15.13 -4.80
CA PHE A 373 -10.88 -14.45 -3.50
C PHE A 373 -9.46 -14.25 -2.95
N ALA A 374 -8.58 -15.22 -3.17
CA ALA A 374 -7.20 -15.14 -2.70
C ALA A 374 -6.44 -13.91 -3.25
N PHE A 375 -6.80 -13.44 -4.44
CA PHE A 375 -6.17 -12.34 -5.15
C PHE A 375 -7.01 -11.05 -5.15
N SER A 376 -8.27 -11.14 -4.74
CA SER A 376 -9.13 -9.96 -4.62
C SER A 376 -8.75 -9.07 -3.44
N PHE A 377 -9.21 -7.81 -3.48
CA PHE A 377 -9.02 -6.85 -2.39
C PHE A 377 -10.15 -6.83 -1.35
N PHE A 378 -11.15 -7.72 -1.46
CA PHE A 378 -12.25 -7.81 -0.49
C PHE A 378 -11.75 -8.31 0.87
N ARG A 379 -12.35 -7.88 1.98
CA ARG A 379 -11.88 -8.35 3.29
C ARG A 379 -12.39 -9.75 3.59
N THR A 380 -13.62 -10.04 3.16
CA THR A 380 -14.29 -11.31 3.43
C THR A 380 -14.69 -12.04 2.16
N HIS A 381 -14.83 -13.36 2.25
CA HIS A 381 -15.26 -14.19 1.13
C HIS A 381 -16.69 -13.83 0.72
N GLU A 382 -17.54 -13.52 1.70
CA GLU A 382 -18.93 -13.13 1.50
C GLU A 382 -19.07 -11.83 0.70
N GLU A 383 -18.20 -10.84 0.95
CA GLU A 383 -18.15 -9.60 0.17
C GLU A 383 -17.80 -9.87 -1.30
N TRP A 384 -16.77 -10.69 -1.53
CA TRP A 384 -16.35 -11.07 -2.88
C TRP A 384 -17.42 -11.86 -3.64
N GLU A 385 -18.06 -12.84 -3.00
CA GLU A 385 -19.17 -13.59 -3.62
C GLU A 385 -20.41 -12.71 -3.88
N ALA A 386 -20.66 -11.71 -3.05
CA ALA A 386 -21.75 -10.75 -3.27
C ALA A 386 -21.47 -9.88 -4.50
N ASP A 387 -20.25 -9.35 -4.63
CA ASP A 387 -19.81 -8.57 -5.79
C ASP A 387 -19.85 -9.39 -7.08
N LYS A 388 -19.35 -10.63 -7.05
CA LYS A 388 -19.43 -11.56 -8.19
C LYS A 388 -20.85 -11.75 -8.70
N ARG A 389 -21.80 -12.01 -7.79
CA ARG A 389 -23.21 -12.17 -8.15
C ARG A 389 -23.79 -10.90 -8.75
N GLN A 390 -23.47 -9.73 -8.20
CA GLN A 390 -23.93 -8.45 -8.75
C GLN A 390 -23.39 -8.21 -10.16
N TRP A 391 -22.11 -8.50 -10.40
CA TRP A 391 -21.49 -8.37 -11.71
C TRP A 391 -22.10 -9.34 -12.74
N GLU A 392 -22.32 -10.60 -12.36
CA GLU A 392 -23.01 -11.59 -13.20
C GLU A 392 -24.47 -11.21 -13.50
N GLU A 393 -25.18 -10.62 -12.55
CA GLU A 393 -26.54 -10.10 -12.76
C GLU A 393 -26.53 -8.89 -13.72
N PHE A 394 -25.60 -7.96 -13.51
CA PHE A 394 -25.41 -6.81 -14.38
C PHE A 394 -25.11 -7.23 -15.82
N ASN A 395 -24.16 -8.14 -16.03
CA ASN A 395 -23.81 -8.63 -17.36
C ASN A 395 -24.97 -9.35 -18.03
N ARG A 396 -25.72 -10.19 -17.30
CA ARG A 396 -26.93 -10.84 -17.84
C ARG A 396 -27.98 -9.82 -18.27
N GLU A 397 -28.16 -8.73 -17.52
CA GLU A 397 -29.09 -7.66 -17.90
C GLU A 397 -28.56 -6.87 -19.10
N PHE A 398 -27.27 -6.54 -19.11
CA PHE A 398 -26.59 -5.84 -20.20
C PHE A 398 -26.70 -6.62 -21.50
N ASP A 399 -26.30 -7.90 -21.50
CA ASP A 399 -26.38 -8.79 -22.67
C ASP A 399 -27.81 -8.93 -23.19
N ARG A 400 -28.80 -9.01 -22.29
CA ARG A 400 -30.21 -9.07 -22.67
C ARG A 400 -30.63 -7.78 -23.38
N LYS A 401 -30.33 -6.61 -22.82
CA LYS A 401 -30.66 -5.30 -23.42
C LYS A 401 -29.92 -5.11 -24.74
N TRP A 402 -28.65 -5.46 -24.80
CA TRP A 402 -27.83 -5.36 -26.00
C TRP A 402 -28.41 -6.20 -27.14
N LYS A 403 -28.83 -7.43 -26.86
CA LYS A 403 -29.51 -8.31 -27.84
C LYS A 403 -30.88 -7.77 -28.26
N GLU A 404 -31.61 -7.11 -27.37
CA GLU A 404 -32.91 -6.47 -27.67
C GLU A 404 -32.75 -5.21 -28.54
N GLU A 405 -31.70 -4.41 -28.32
CA GLU A 405 -31.43 -3.14 -29.00
C GLU A 405 -30.67 -3.32 -30.33
N HIS A 406 -29.87 -4.39 -30.46
CA HIS A 406 -29.07 -4.68 -31.64
C HIS A 406 -29.31 -6.10 -32.21
N PRO A 407 -30.56 -6.49 -32.53
CA PRO A 407 -30.88 -7.85 -32.98
C PRO A 407 -30.15 -8.25 -34.27
N ASP A 408 -29.89 -7.29 -35.16
CA ASP A 408 -29.22 -7.51 -36.45
C ASP A 408 -27.71 -7.79 -36.32
N LEU A 409 -27.10 -7.45 -35.17
CA LEU A 409 -25.68 -7.71 -34.89
C LEU A 409 -25.44 -9.05 -34.16
N VAL A 410 -26.51 -9.77 -33.80
CA VAL A 410 -26.42 -11.07 -33.09
C VAL A 410 -26.29 -12.24 -34.09
N GLU A 411 -26.81 -12.12 -35.31
CA GLU A 411 -26.78 -13.19 -36.32
C GLU A 411 -25.45 -13.29 -37.11
N GLU A 412 -24.67 -12.22 -37.24
CA GLU A 412 -23.41 -12.25 -38.01
C GLU A 412 -22.18 -12.69 -37.21
N ASN A 413 -22.27 -12.86 -35.88
CA ASN A 413 -21.10 -12.99 -35.02
C ASN A 413 -20.95 -14.35 -34.30
N PHE A 414 -21.77 -15.35 -34.63
CA PHE A 414 -21.68 -16.68 -33.99
C PHE A 414 -20.69 -17.66 -34.66
N GLU A 415 -20.05 -17.29 -35.79
CA GLU A 415 -18.97 -18.08 -36.41
C GLU A 415 -17.58 -17.40 -36.36
N SER A 416 -17.45 -16.19 -35.79
CA SER A 416 -16.18 -15.44 -35.74
C SER A 416 -15.74 -14.94 -34.37
N LEU A 417 -16.52 -15.11 -33.30
CA LEU A 417 -16.18 -14.59 -31.96
C LEU A 417 -15.48 -15.58 -31.01
N ASP A 418 -15.07 -16.75 -31.49
CA ASP A 418 -14.20 -17.66 -30.72
C ASP A 418 -12.70 -17.32 -30.87
N SER A 419 -12.32 -16.22 -31.55
CA SER A 419 -10.90 -15.87 -31.76
C SER A 419 -10.46 -14.43 -31.53
N GLU A 420 -11.33 -13.48 -31.16
CA GLU A 420 -10.94 -12.06 -31.02
C GLU A 420 -11.58 -11.38 -29.79
N GLY A 421 -11.53 -12.05 -28.64
CA GLY A 421 -11.93 -11.48 -27.34
C GLY A 421 -10.81 -10.76 -26.57
N ASP A 422 -9.59 -10.72 -27.09
CA ASP A 422 -8.40 -10.25 -26.35
C ASP A 422 -7.82 -8.90 -26.80
N ASP A 423 -8.34 -8.25 -27.85
CA ASP A 423 -7.71 -7.06 -28.44
C ASP A 423 -8.38 -5.71 -28.09
N PHE A 424 -9.16 -5.65 -27.01
CA PHE A 424 -9.67 -4.38 -26.46
C PHE A 424 -9.00 -3.96 -25.14
N ILE A 425 -7.69 -4.19 -25.03
CA ILE A 425 -6.80 -3.42 -24.14
C ILE A 425 -5.49 -3.19 -24.90
N GLN A 426 -5.32 -2.00 -25.48
CA GLN A 426 -4.01 -1.40 -25.76
C GLN A 426 -3.92 -0.04 -25.07
#